data_AF-A0A3N6GCN9-F1
#
_entry.id   AF-A0A3N6GCN9-F1
#
_cell.length_a   1.000
_cell.length_b   1.000
_cell.length_c   1.000
_cell.angle_alpha   90.00
_cell.angle_beta   90.00
_cell.angle_gamma   90.00
#
_symmetry.space_group_name_H-M   'P 1'
#
loop_
_entity.id
_entity.type
_entity.pdbx_description
1 polymer ?
#
loop_
_entity_poly.entity_id
_entity_poly.type
_entity_poly.pdbx_seq_one_letter_code
_entity_poly.pdbx_strand_id
1 'polypeptide(L)'
;MGEIRATDVVAGACDALVAGLDSPALRMLAACTRAEADYDVPDLLLPALNELGLTFYPADSVAGQEAAARALAARTLAGELTPRELALRIHQRFGHELPLVEQLANLDDEYDIVEYGDRAPAQVDAEVLAEAHRLTQHPRVAPDPRDPPT
;
A
#
# COMPACT_ATOMS: atom_id res chain seq x y z
N MET A 1 7.71 10.86 -8.02
CA MET A 1 6.31 11.22 -8.29
C MET A 1 5.45 10.35 -7.41
N GLY A 2 4.67 10.93 -6.50
CA GLY A 2 3.72 10.17 -5.68
C GLY A 2 2.68 9.53 -6.60
N GLU A 3 2.43 8.23 -6.43
CA GLU A 3 1.46 7.51 -7.28
C GLU A 3 0.01 7.96 -7.07
N ILE A 4 -0.27 8.69 -5.99
CA ILE A 4 -1.60 9.14 -5.60
C ILE A 4 -1.65 10.67 -5.74
N ARG A 5 -2.68 11.20 -6.40
CA ARG A 5 -2.88 12.65 -6.50
C ARG A 5 -3.41 13.19 -5.19
N ALA A 6 -3.14 14.45 -4.88
CA ALA A 6 -3.68 15.10 -3.68
C ALA A 6 -5.22 14.98 -3.61
N THR A 7 -5.90 15.03 -4.76
CA THR A 7 -7.34 14.82 -4.87
C THR A 7 -7.82 13.43 -4.45
N ASP A 8 -6.99 12.40 -4.66
CA ASP A 8 -7.33 11.03 -4.28
C ASP A 8 -7.18 10.85 -2.75
N VAL A 9 -6.26 11.59 -2.12
CA VAL A 9 -6.14 11.68 -0.66
C VAL A 9 -7.40 12.32 -0.05
N VAL A 10 -7.91 13.39 -0.65
CA VAL A 10 -9.18 14.01 -0.23
C VAL A 10 -10.35 13.04 -0.35
N ALA A 11 -10.45 12.30 -1.46
CA ALA A 11 -11.50 11.29 -1.63
C ALA A 11 -11.40 10.19 -0.56
N GLY A 12 -10.19 9.70 -0.27
CA GLY A 12 -9.96 8.74 0.80
C GLY A 12 -10.31 9.28 2.20
N ALA A 13 -10.12 10.57 2.44
CA ALA A 13 -10.54 11.21 3.69
C ALA A 13 -12.08 11.23 3.82
N CYS A 14 -12.80 11.51 2.73
CA CYS A 14 -14.26 11.39 2.70
C CYS A 14 -14.73 9.96 3.00
N ASP A 15 -14.11 8.96 2.38
CA ASP A 15 -14.46 7.55 2.59
C ASP A 15 -14.18 7.12 4.05
N ALA A 16 -13.09 7.58 4.64
CA ALA A 16 -12.77 7.35 6.05
C ALA A 16 -13.82 7.95 7.00
N LEU A 17 -14.31 9.16 6.71
CA LEU A 17 -15.41 9.77 7.47
C LEU A 17 -16.71 8.97 7.34
N VAL A 18 -17.05 8.50 6.13
CA VAL A 18 -18.21 7.62 5.90
C VAL A 18 -18.08 6.30 6.66
N ALA A 19 -16.85 5.78 6.80
CA ALA A 19 -16.54 4.61 7.60
C ALA A 19 -16.53 4.85 9.12
N GLY A 20 -16.76 6.09 9.58
CA GLY A 20 -16.87 6.44 11.00
C GLY A 20 -15.55 6.78 11.69
N LEU A 21 -14.45 6.88 10.95
CA LEU A 21 -13.20 7.44 11.45
C LEU A 21 -13.39 8.97 11.45
N ASP A 22 -13.83 9.57 12.55
CA ASP A 22 -14.05 11.03 12.66
C ASP A 22 -12.96 11.66 13.52
N SER A 23 -12.15 12.53 12.90
CA SER A 23 -11.19 13.38 13.60
C SER A 23 -11.17 14.80 13.00
N PRO A 24 -10.76 15.83 13.77
CA PRO A 24 -10.69 17.21 13.28
C PRO A 24 -9.84 17.39 12.02
N ALA A 25 -8.62 16.87 12.00
CA ALA A 25 -7.73 17.02 10.85
C ALA A 25 -8.24 16.22 9.63
N LEU A 26 -8.86 15.06 9.85
CA LEU A 26 -9.46 14.29 8.77
C LEU A 26 -10.66 15.03 8.13
N ARG A 27 -11.49 15.70 8.94
CA ARG A 27 -12.57 16.57 8.42
C ARG A 27 -12.03 17.73 7.59
N MET A 28 -10.93 18.35 8.02
CA MET A 28 -10.28 19.40 7.25
C MET A 28 -9.74 18.87 5.92
N LEU A 29 -9.09 17.71 5.95
CA LEU A 29 -8.55 17.06 4.75
C LEU A 29 -9.66 16.67 3.75
N ALA A 30 -10.80 16.17 4.24
CA ALA A 30 -11.96 15.86 3.42
C ALA A 30 -12.66 17.11 2.84
N ALA A 31 -12.49 18.26 3.49
CA ALA A 31 -13.07 19.53 3.04
C ALA A 31 -12.24 20.23 1.97
N CYS A 32 -11.00 19.82 1.73
CA CYS A 32 -10.13 20.42 0.72
C CYS A 32 -10.76 20.33 -0.67
N THR A 33 -10.85 21.45 -1.37
CA THR A 33 -11.28 21.46 -2.77
C THR A 33 -10.16 20.97 -3.69
N ARG A 34 -10.51 20.65 -4.95
CA ARG A 34 -9.50 20.31 -5.97
C ARG A 34 -8.44 21.41 -6.17
N ALA A 35 -8.81 22.67 -5.98
CA ALA A 35 -7.90 23.80 -6.15
C ALA A 35 -6.93 23.96 -4.97
N GLU A 36 -7.34 23.54 -3.78
CA GLU A 36 -6.56 23.62 -2.54
C GLU A 36 -5.72 22.36 -2.31
N ALA A 37 -6.15 21.21 -2.87
CA ALA A 37 -5.58 19.90 -2.56
C ALA A 37 -4.06 19.85 -2.73
N ASP A 38 -3.51 20.42 -3.81
CA ASP A 38 -2.06 20.37 -4.05
C ASP A 38 -1.24 21.15 -3.01
N TYR A 39 -1.84 22.12 -2.30
CA TYR A 39 -1.17 22.94 -1.29
C TYR A 39 -1.47 22.49 0.14
N ASP A 40 -2.73 22.17 0.43
CA ASP A 40 -3.19 21.93 1.81
C ASP A 40 -3.00 20.47 2.23
N VAL A 41 -3.08 19.50 1.31
CA VAL A 41 -2.94 18.07 1.63
C VAL A 41 -1.60 17.74 2.30
N PRO A 42 -0.43 18.23 1.82
CA PRO A 42 0.85 17.97 2.47
C PRO A 42 0.87 18.34 3.96
N ASP A 43 0.24 19.46 4.33
CA ASP A 43 0.23 19.97 5.70
C ASP A 43 -0.83 19.28 6.57
N LEU A 44 -1.96 18.86 5.97
CA LEU A 44 -3.08 18.23 6.68
C LEU A 44 -2.95 16.71 6.82
N LEU A 45 -2.18 16.05 5.94
CA LEU A 45 -2.06 14.59 5.93
C LEU A 45 -1.43 14.04 7.22
N LEU A 46 -0.30 14.62 7.65
CA LEU A 46 0.40 14.11 8.83
C LEU A 46 -0.43 14.26 10.13
N PRO A 47 -1.06 15.42 10.41
CA PRO A 47 -2.02 15.54 11.51
C PRO A 47 -3.16 14.52 11.46
N ALA A 48 -3.78 14.31 10.29
CA ALA A 48 -4.88 13.35 10.13
C ALA A 48 -4.44 11.92 10.43
N LEU A 49 -3.27 11.50 9.95
CA LEU A 49 -2.72 10.17 10.26
C LEU A 49 -2.46 10.01 11.76
N ASN A 50 -1.87 11.02 12.40
CA ASN A 50 -1.57 10.99 13.84
C ASN A 50 -2.85 10.88 14.69
N GLU A 51 -3.88 11.65 14.37
CA GLU A 51 -5.18 11.60 15.08
C GLU A 51 -5.87 10.24 14.96
N LEU A 52 -5.72 9.57 13.81
CA LEU A 52 -6.24 8.23 13.57
C LEU A 52 -5.35 7.10 14.14
N GLY A 53 -4.21 7.45 14.77
CA GLY A 53 -3.24 6.47 15.26
C GLY A 53 -2.54 5.70 14.15
N LEU A 54 -2.50 6.25 12.94
CA LEU A 54 -1.83 5.65 11.78
C LEU A 54 -0.36 6.05 11.75
N THR A 55 0.50 5.08 11.49
CA THR A 55 1.94 5.33 11.35
C THR A 55 2.23 6.05 10.03
N PHE A 56 2.84 7.22 10.11
CA PHE A 56 3.48 7.86 8.95
C PHE A 56 4.87 7.28 8.75
N TYR A 57 5.13 6.79 7.54
CA TYR A 57 6.45 6.31 7.14
C TYR A 57 7.15 7.39 6.31
N PRO A 58 8.42 7.71 6.60
CA PRO A 58 9.20 8.59 5.73
C PRO A 58 9.24 8.07 4.30
N ALA A 59 9.30 8.99 3.34
CA ALA A 59 9.48 8.65 1.93
C ALA A 59 10.70 7.73 1.76
N ASP A 60 10.56 6.72 0.92
CA ASP A 60 11.57 5.71 0.58
C ASP A 60 12.10 4.87 1.75
N SER A 61 11.50 4.96 2.94
CA SER A 61 11.85 4.07 4.04
C SER A 61 11.41 2.63 3.76
N VAL A 62 12.27 1.66 4.11
CA VAL A 62 11.95 0.23 3.96
C VAL A 62 10.63 -0.12 4.64
N ALA A 63 10.41 0.39 5.86
CA ALA A 63 9.16 0.17 6.58
C ALA A 63 7.92 0.73 5.84
N GLY A 64 8.05 1.87 5.16
CA GLY A 64 6.99 2.43 4.30
C GLY A 64 6.75 1.60 3.04
N GLN A 65 7.82 1.10 2.42
CA GLN A 65 7.74 0.20 1.26
C GLN A 65 7.04 -1.12 1.63
N GLU A 66 7.43 -1.73 2.75
CA GLU A 66 6.76 -2.93 3.27
C GLU A 66 5.30 -2.67 3.63
N ALA A 67 4.99 -1.52 4.24
CA ALA A 67 3.61 -1.14 4.54
C ALA A 67 2.77 -0.98 3.27
N ALA A 68 3.34 -0.36 2.22
CA ALA A 68 2.69 -0.22 0.92
C ALA A 68 2.43 -1.59 0.26
N ALA A 69 3.41 -2.50 0.30
CA ALA A 69 3.24 -3.86 -0.20
C ALA A 69 2.11 -4.61 0.51
N ARG A 70 2.04 -4.54 1.85
CA ARG A 70 0.96 -5.15 2.63
C ARG A 70 -0.40 -4.53 2.32
N ALA A 71 -0.45 -3.22 2.07
CA ALA A 71 -1.69 -2.55 1.66
C ALA A 71 -2.17 -3.03 0.28
N LEU A 72 -1.27 -3.19 -0.70
CA LEU A 72 -1.61 -3.76 -2.01
C LEU A 72 -2.10 -5.21 -1.89
N ALA A 73 -1.45 -6.02 -1.06
CA ALA A 73 -1.89 -7.38 -0.77
C ALA A 73 -3.30 -7.40 -0.15
N ALA A 74 -3.58 -6.55 0.85
CA ALA A 74 -4.90 -6.45 1.46
C ALA A 74 -6.00 -6.06 0.45
N ARG A 75 -5.72 -5.10 -0.43
CA ARG A 75 -6.65 -4.69 -1.51
C ARG A 75 -6.93 -5.81 -2.50
N THR A 76 -5.91 -6.61 -2.82
CA THR A 76 -6.06 -7.81 -3.66
C THR A 76 -6.98 -8.84 -3.01
N LEU A 77 -6.80 -9.11 -1.72
CA LEU A 77 -7.67 -10.02 -0.96
C LEU A 77 -9.10 -9.49 -0.78
N ALA A 78 -9.29 -8.17 -0.82
CA ALA A 78 -10.61 -7.53 -0.87
C ALA A 78 -11.26 -7.57 -2.26
N GLY A 79 -10.55 -8.05 -3.28
CA GLY A 79 -11.04 -8.12 -4.67
C GLY A 79 -10.94 -6.80 -5.43
N GLU A 80 -10.23 -5.80 -4.90
CA GLU A 80 -10.02 -4.51 -5.57
C GLU A 80 -8.93 -4.56 -6.65
N LEU A 81 -8.03 -5.55 -6.55
CA LEU A 81 -6.95 -5.81 -7.50
C LEU A 81 -6.98 -7.30 -7.86
N THR A 82 -6.70 -7.60 -9.12
CA THR A 82 -6.43 -8.98 -9.55
C THR A 82 -5.04 -9.44 -9.07
N PRO A 83 -4.78 -10.76 -8.99
CA PRO A 83 -3.46 -11.27 -8.61
C PRO A 83 -2.36 -10.77 -9.56
N ARG A 84 -2.60 -10.78 -10.88
CA ARG A 84 -1.64 -10.23 -11.85
C ARG A 84 -1.35 -8.74 -11.62
N GLU A 85 -2.35 -7.93 -11.29
CA GLU A 85 -2.12 -6.51 -10.98
C GLU A 85 -1.31 -6.30 -9.70
N LEU A 86 -1.46 -7.17 -8.70
CA LEU A 86 -0.61 -7.14 -7.51
C LEU A 86 0.85 -7.40 -7.87
N ALA A 87 1.12 -8.51 -8.55
CA ALA A 87 2.48 -8.91 -8.94
C ALA A 87 3.16 -7.81 -9.77
N LEU A 88 2.46 -7.30 -10.78
CA LEU A 88 2.95 -6.24 -11.66
C LEU A 88 3.29 -4.96 -10.89
N ARG A 89 2.40 -4.48 -10.01
CA ARG A 89 2.63 -3.24 -9.24
C ARG A 89 3.78 -3.39 -8.26
N ILE A 90 3.91 -4.56 -7.64
CA ILE A 90 5.03 -4.87 -6.75
C ILE A 90 6.34 -4.84 -7.55
N HIS A 91 6.39 -5.53 -8.68
CA HIS A 91 7.59 -5.61 -9.51
C HIS A 91 8.00 -4.24 -10.07
N GLN A 92 7.05 -3.47 -10.60
CA GLN A 92 7.31 -2.11 -11.10
C GLN A 92 7.82 -1.16 -10.01
N ARG A 93 7.35 -1.31 -8.76
CA ARG A 93 7.69 -0.41 -7.67
C ARG A 93 9.01 -0.76 -6.99
N PHE A 94 9.23 -2.03 -6.74
CA PHE A 94 10.32 -2.51 -5.87
C PHE A 94 11.35 -3.34 -6.62
N GLY A 95 11.09 -3.72 -7.86
CA GLY A 95 11.91 -4.69 -8.56
C GLY A 95 12.03 -5.99 -7.76
N HIS A 96 13.24 -6.52 -7.76
CA HIS A 96 13.68 -7.63 -6.91
C HIS A 96 14.43 -7.15 -5.65
N GLU A 97 14.36 -5.85 -5.33
CA GLU A 97 15.21 -5.24 -4.31
C GLU A 97 14.63 -5.30 -2.89
N LEU A 98 13.31 -5.51 -2.76
CA LEU A 98 12.63 -5.60 -1.47
C LEU A 98 12.43 -7.08 -1.09
N PRO A 99 13.23 -7.65 -0.16
CA PRO A 99 13.22 -9.09 0.13
C PRO A 99 11.87 -9.59 0.61
N LEU A 100 11.07 -8.73 1.27
CA LEU A 100 9.74 -9.09 1.73
C LEU A 100 8.82 -9.53 0.58
N VAL A 101 9.01 -9.00 -0.64
CA VAL A 101 8.10 -9.20 -1.78
C VAL A 101 8.78 -9.72 -3.03
N GLU A 102 10.04 -10.15 -2.93
CA GLU A 102 10.81 -10.72 -4.05
C GLU A 102 10.05 -11.86 -4.74
N GLN A 103 9.33 -12.69 -3.98
CA GLN A 103 8.50 -13.76 -4.57
C GLN A 103 7.38 -13.23 -5.46
N LEU A 104 6.77 -12.08 -5.14
CA LEU A 104 5.75 -11.48 -6.01
C LEU A 104 6.36 -10.90 -7.28
N ALA A 105 7.58 -10.38 -7.21
CA ALA A 105 8.31 -9.93 -8.40
C ALA A 105 8.65 -11.11 -9.33
N ASN A 106 9.13 -12.23 -8.76
CA ASN A 106 9.37 -13.46 -9.52
C ASN A 106 8.08 -14.01 -10.17
N LEU A 107 6.94 -13.90 -9.48
CA LEU A 107 5.65 -14.33 -10.03
C LEU A 107 5.15 -13.40 -11.15
N ASP A 108 5.53 -12.12 -11.16
CA ASP A 108 5.29 -11.22 -12.29
C ASP A 108 6.09 -11.68 -13.52
N ASP A 109 7.38 -11.96 -13.34
CA ASP A 109 8.22 -12.52 -14.42
C ASP A 109 7.65 -13.84 -14.96
N GLU A 110 7.07 -14.68 -14.09
CA GLU A 110 6.44 -15.94 -14.48
C GLU A 110 5.22 -15.72 -15.39
N TYR A 111 4.41 -14.67 -15.15
CA TYR A 111 3.27 -14.35 -16.01
C TYR A 111 3.67 -14.03 -17.45
N ASP A 112 4.90 -13.57 -17.68
CA ASP A 112 5.39 -13.24 -19.01
C ASP A 112 5.86 -14.47 -19.79
N ILE A 113 6.16 -15.57 -19.09
CA ILE A 113 6.62 -16.83 -19.71
C ILE A 113 5.60 -17.98 -19.62
N VAL A 114 4.50 -17.79 -18.90
CA VAL A 114 3.49 -18.85 -18.65
C VAL A 114 2.93 -19.46 -19.95
N GLU A 115 2.80 -18.67 -21.02
CA GLU A 115 2.32 -19.14 -22.33
C GLU A 115 3.30 -20.11 -23.03
N TYR A 116 4.56 -20.13 -22.58
CA TYR A 116 5.62 -21.00 -23.11
C TYR A 116 5.95 -22.17 -22.18
N GLY A 117 5.30 -22.27 -21.02
CA GLY A 117 5.55 -23.29 -20.01
C GLY A 117 4.41 -24.30 -19.84
N ASP A 118 4.61 -25.26 -18.93
CA ASP A 118 3.60 -26.26 -18.57
C ASP A 118 2.60 -25.76 -17.50
N ARG A 119 2.78 -24.53 -17.01
CA ARG A 119 1.94 -23.94 -15.96
C ARG A 119 0.74 -23.23 -16.56
N ALA A 120 -0.39 -23.34 -15.86
CA ALA A 120 -1.58 -22.56 -16.18
C ALA A 120 -1.54 -21.20 -15.45
N PRO A 121 -2.06 -20.11 -16.05
CA PRO A 121 -2.16 -18.80 -15.39
C PRO A 121 -2.83 -18.86 -14.00
N ALA A 122 -3.85 -19.70 -13.85
CA ALA A 122 -4.56 -19.89 -12.59
C ALA A 122 -3.67 -20.46 -11.46
N GLN A 123 -2.58 -21.16 -11.78
CA GLN A 123 -1.62 -21.63 -10.78
C GLN A 123 -0.76 -20.47 -10.27
N VAL A 124 -0.36 -19.57 -11.17
CA VAL A 124 0.38 -18.34 -10.80
C VAL A 124 -0.53 -17.43 -9.97
N ASP A 125 -1.81 -17.28 -10.35
CA ASP A 125 -2.81 -16.53 -9.57
C ASP A 125 -2.92 -17.06 -8.13
N ALA A 126 -2.99 -18.38 -7.96
CA ALA A 126 -3.10 -19.01 -6.65
C ALA A 126 -1.86 -18.76 -5.77
N GLU A 127 -0.67 -18.77 -6.36
CA GLU A 127 0.58 -18.49 -5.64
C GLU A 127 0.68 -17.01 -5.24
N VAL A 128 0.27 -16.09 -6.11
CA VAL A 128 0.19 -14.66 -5.77
C VAL A 128 -0.79 -14.43 -4.61
N LEU A 129 -1.95 -15.10 -4.61
CA LEU A 129 -2.92 -15.00 -3.51
C LEU A 129 -2.39 -15.58 -2.21
N ALA A 130 -1.67 -16.72 -2.26
CA ALA A 130 -1.02 -17.28 -1.09
C ALA A 130 -0.01 -16.30 -0.48
N GLU A 131 0.74 -15.61 -1.34
CA GLU A 131 1.72 -14.62 -0.93
C GLU A 131 1.06 -13.34 -0.38
N ALA A 132 -0.06 -12.90 -0.96
CA ALA A 132 -0.87 -11.82 -0.40
C ALA A 132 -1.41 -12.16 1.01
N HIS A 133 -1.84 -13.40 1.23
CA HIS A 133 -2.20 -13.88 2.56
C HIS A 133 -1.00 -13.86 3.53
N ARG A 134 0.18 -14.33 3.11
CA ARG A 134 1.40 -14.29 3.93
C ARG A 134 1.75 -12.87 4.39
N LEU A 135 1.63 -11.89 3.49
CA LEU A 135 1.92 -10.49 3.75
C LEU A 135 0.93 -9.85 4.74
N THR A 136 -0.35 -10.22 4.66
CA THR A 136 -1.39 -9.66 5.55
C THR A 136 -1.47 -10.32 6.91
N GLN A 137 -1.01 -11.57 7.03
CA GLN A 137 -0.98 -12.32 8.29
C GLN A 137 0.24 -12.02 9.17
N HIS A 138 1.34 -11.53 8.60
CA HIS A 138 2.52 -11.18 9.38
C HIS A 138 2.29 -9.90 10.20
N PRO A 139 2.40 -9.96 11.54
CA PRO A 139 2.30 -8.77 12.39
C PRO A 139 3.33 -7.73 11.98
N ARG A 140 2.95 -6.45 12.06
CA ARG A 140 3.91 -5.34 12.07
C ARG A 140 4.94 -5.64 13.16
N VAL A 141 6.22 -5.80 12.80
CA VAL A 141 7.28 -5.72 13.80
C VAL A 141 7.26 -4.28 14.31
N ALA A 142 6.76 -4.08 15.52
CA ALA A 142 6.87 -2.79 16.18
C ALA A 142 8.37 -2.48 16.40
N PRO A 143 8.81 -1.22 16.28
CA PRO A 143 10.15 -0.85 16.71
C PRO A 143 10.33 -1.25 18.18
N ASP A 144 11.49 -1.86 18.50
CA ASP A 144 11.82 -2.23 19.88
C ASP A 144 11.86 -0.94 20.72
N PRO A 145 11.19 -0.87 21.89
CA PRO A 145 11.28 0.28 22.80
C PRO A 145 12.71 0.63 23.26
N ARG A 146 13.72 -0.16 22.86
CA ARG A 146 15.14 0.02 23.19
C ARG A 146 15.97 0.73 22.11
N ASP A 147 15.38 1.13 20.98
CA ASP A 147 16.11 1.92 20.00
C ASP A 147 16.31 3.36 20.51
N PRO A 148 17.56 3.84 20.65
CA PRO A 148 17.82 5.19 21.13
C PRO A 148 17.39 6.23 20.08
N PRO A 149 16.92 7.42 20.52
CA PRO A 149 16.53 8.49 19.60
C PRO A 149 17.73 8.93 18.77
N THR A 150 17.51 9.07 17.45
CA THR A 150 18.48 9.67 16.51
C THR A 150 18.36 11.19 16.55
#